data_AF-A0A7C3NUR1-F1
#
_entry.id   AF-A0A7C3NUR1-F1
#
_cell.length_a   1.000
_cell.length_b   1.000
_cell.length_c   1.000
_cell.angle_alpha   90.00
_cell.angle_beta   90.00
_cell.angle_gamma   90.00
#
_symmetry.space_group_name_H-M   'P 1'
#
loop_
_entity.id
_entity.type
_entity.pdbx_description
1 polymer ?
#
loop_
_entity_poly.entity_id
_entity_poly.type
_entity_poly.pdbx_seq_one_letter_code
_entity_poly.pdbx_strand_id
1 'polypeptide(L)'
;MSATDSNTASVESVDRAAIAKNAGSTDGLWSDVWKRFKRNPIALVGFCVVCLLVFMALFADFLANDKPYYLEYRGKTYFPIFRSYIVAARLGQWQPELLNVDLRKLESESAIYPPIPYRPSSINLLEPLEPPSSKHWFGTDKLGRDVMAGMIHGSRISLSIGFVAVGISVAIGVILGAVAGYFGAWVDLIVSRVFEVMLSIPTFFLLITIAAL
;
A
#
# COMPACT_ATOMS: atom_id res chain seq x y z
N MET A 1 16.87 -23.42 -68.84
CA MET A 1 16.26 -23.85 -67.56
C MET A 1 17.15 -23.50 -66.37
N SER A 2 17.72 -22.28 -66.31
CA SER A 2 18.79 -21.94 -65.34
C SER A 2 18.66 -20.55 -64.69
N ALA A 3 17.64 -19.75 -65.03
CA ALA A 3 17.47 -18.39 -64.50
C ALA A 3 16.39 -18.32 -63.40
N THR A 4 15.34 -19.13 -63.51
CA THR A 4 14.19 -19.11 -62.59
C THR A 4 14.51 -19.63 -61.19
N ASP A 5 15.41 -20.62 -61.06
CA ASP A 5 15.79 -21.24 -59.78
C ASP A 5 16.73 -20.36 -58.93
N SER A 6 17.48 -19.45 -59.56
CA SER A 6 18.37 -18.53 -58.83
C SER A 6 17.60 -17.45 -58.06
N ASN A 7 16.45 -17.02 -58.61
CA ASN A 7 15.66 -15.94 -58.06
C ASN A 7 14.76 -16.41 -56.88
N THR A 8 14.27 -17.65 -56.93
CA THR A 8 13.51 -18.28 -55.84
C THR A 8 14.40 -18.55 -54.62
N ALA A 9 15.65 -18.98 -54.81
CA ALA A 9 16.61 -19.16 -53.72
C ALA A 9 16.99 -17.84 -53.02
N SER A 10 17.12 -16.74 -53.77
CA SER A 10 17.36 -15.41 -53.18
C SER A 10 16.16 -14.91 -52.37
N VAL A 11 14.93 -15.11 -52.85
CA VAL A 11 13.72 -14.68 -52.12
C VAL A 11 13.55 -15.47 -50.82
N GLU A 12 13.74 -16.79 -50.83
CA GLU A 12 13.69 -17.59 -49.60
C GLU A 12 14.78 -17.20 -48.59
N SER A 13 15.99 -16.89 -49.04
CA SER A 13 17.07 -16.48 -48.11
C SER A 13 16.80 -15.11 -47.47
N VAL A 14 16.21 -14.17 -48.21
CA VAL A 14 15.82 -12.85 -47.71
C VAL A 14 14.65 -12.96 -46.73
N ASP A 15 13.64 -13.78 -47.03
CA ASP A 15 12.52 -14.02 -46.12
C ASP A 15 12.97 -14.75 -44.84
N ARG A 16 13.87 -15.74 -44.95
CA ARG A 16 14.44 -16.42 -43.77
C ARG A 16 15.29 -15.48 -42.92
N ALA A 17 16.06 -14.58 -43.54
CA ALA A 17 16.84 -13.57 -42.82
C ALA A 17 15.93 -12.53 -42.13
N ALA A 18 14.81 -12.14 -42.76
CA ALA A 18 13.82 -11.23 -42.18
C ALA A 18 13.04 -11.89 -41.02
N ILE A 19 12.65 -13.16 -41.16
CA ILE A 19 11.99 -13.94 -40.11
C ILE A 19 12.93 -14.17 -38.92
N ALA A 20 14.20 -14.50 -39.17
CA ALA A 20 15.20 -14.67 -38.12
C ALA A 20 15.51 -13.37 -37.37
N LYS A 21 15.48 -12.21 -38.06
CA LYS A 21 15.68 -10.89 -37.45
C LYS A 21 14.53 -10.51 -36.50
N ASN A 22 13.29 -10.88 -36.83
CA ASN A 22 12.12 -10.62 -35.99
C ASN A 22 11.90 -11.64 -34.85
N ALA A 23 12.48 -12.85 -34.97
CA ALA A 23 12.43 -13.85 -33.90
C ALA A 23 13.31 -13.48 -32.69
N GLY A 24 14.30 -12.58 -32.87
CA GLY A 24 15.24 -12.16 -31.83
C GLY A 24 14.89 -10.86 -31.10
N SER A 25 13.88 -10.10 -31.55
CA SER A 25 13.46 -8.84 -30.92
C SER A 25 12.08 -9.01 -30.27
N THR A 26 11.99 -9.87 -29.26
CA THR A 26 10.98 -9.66 -28.23
C THR A 26 11.46 -8.46 -27.41
N ASP A 27 11.17 -7.25 -27.90
CA ASP A 27 11.00 -6.11 -27.00
C ASP A 27 10.17 -6.64 -25.83
N GLY A 28 10.77 -6.71 -24.64
CA GLY A 28 10.20 -7.49 -23.56
C GLY A 28 8.75 -7.05 -23.35
N LEU A 29 7.81 -7.99 -23.26
CA LEU A 29 6.38 -7.70 -23.07
C LEU A 29 6.15 -6.61 -22.00
N TRP A 30 6.96 -6.65 -20.94
CA TRP A 30 7.02 -5.65 -19.88
C TRP A 30 7.39 -4.23 -20.34
N SER A 31 8.35 -4.10 -21.25
CA SER A 31 8.73 -2.82 -21.85
C SER A 31 7.60 -2.22 -22.69
N ASP A 32 6.87 -3.06 -23.43
CA ASP A 32 5.75 -2.61 -24.25
C ASP A 32 4.51 -2.24 -23.41
N VAL A 33 4.24 -3.01 -22.35
CA VAL A 33 3.23 -2.66 -21.35
C VAL A 33 3.58 -1.32 -20.70
N TRP A 34 4.83 -1.10 -20.31
CA TRP A 34 5.27 0.15 -19.68
C TRP A 34 5.20 1.35 -20.63
N LYS A 35 5.59 1.19 -21.90
CA LYS A 35 5.43 2.21 -22.95
C LYS A 35 3.96 2.59 -23.13
N ARG A 36 3.06 1.60 -23.22
CA ARG A 36 1.60 1.82 -23.35
C ARG A 36 1.01 2.49 -22.12
N PHE A 37 1.43 2.06 -20.93
CA PHE A 37 0.98 2.60 -19.65
C PHE A 37 1.34 4.08 -19.50
N LYS A 38 2.60 4.44 -19.80
CA LYS A 38 3.07 5.84 -19.75
C LYS A 38 2.39 6.76 -20.77
N ARG A 39 1.82 6.21 -21.84
CA ARG A 39 1.08 6.99 -22.83
C ARG A 39 -0.30 7.42 -22.33
N ASN A 40 -0.83 6.76 -21.29
CA ASN A 40 -2.13 7.09 -20.73
C ASN A 40 -1.97 7.95 -19.45
N PRO A 41 -2.36 9.25 -19.49
CA PRO A 41 -2.20 10.13 -18.34
C PRO A 41 -3.10 9.75 -17.16
N ILE A 42 -4.30 9.23 -17.42
CA ILE A 42 -5.23 8.81 -16.35
C ILE A 42 -4.66 7.60 -15.59
N ALA A 43 -4.11 6.63 -16.33
CA ALA A 43 -3.49 5.45 -15.74
C ALA A 43 -2.26 5.83 -14.88
N LEU A 44 -1.43 6.75 -15.37
CA LEU A 44 -0.28 7.29 -14.63
C LEU A 44 -0.69 8.02 -13.36
N VAL A 45 -1.72 8.86 -13.41
CA VAL A 45 -2.23 9.58 -12.22
C VAL A 45 -2.75 8.58 -11.19
N GLY A 46 -3.57 7.60 -11.60
CA GLY A 46 -4.07 6.58 -10.69
C GLY A 46 -2.95 5.79 -10.03
N PHE A 47 -1.94 5.35 -10.80
CA PHE A 47 -0.78 4.66 -10.25
C PHE A 47 0.04 5.54 -9.31
N CYS A 48 0.27 6.81 -9.66
CA CYS A 48 0.97 7.74 -8.79
C CYS A 48 0.25 7.93 -7.45
N VAL A 49 -1.08 8.07 -7.46
CA VAL A 49 -1.90 8.16 -6.24
C VAL A 49 -1.79 6.90 -5.39
N VAL A 50 -1.90 5.71 -6.01
CA VAL A 50 -1.74 4.44 -5.28
C VAL A 50 -0.35 4.31 -4.68
N CYS A 51 0.70 4.62 -5.45
CA CYS A 51 2.07 4.62 -4.95
C CYS A 51 2.26 5.62 -3.80
N LEU A 52 1.67 6.81 -3.88
CA LEU A 52 1.70 7.80 -2.81
C LEU A 52 1.01 7.27 -1.55
N LEU A 53 -0.17 6.64 -1.66
CA LEU A 53 -0.87 6.05 -0.51
C LEU A 53 -0.08 4.91 0.12
N VAL A 54 0.52 4.03 -0.68
CA VAL A 54 1.39 2.95 -0.21
C VAL A 54 2.62 3.52 0.50
N PHE A 55 3.26 4.54 -0.10
CA PHE A 55 4.40 5.22 0.49
C PHE A 55 4.01 5.85 1.84
N MET A 56 2.91 6.62 1.88
CA MET A 56 2.41 7.24 3.10
C MET A 56 2.10 6.20 4.19
N ALA A 57 1.50 5.07 3.83
CA ALA A 57 1.19 3.97 4.74
C ALA A 57 2.45 3.30 5.32
N LEU A 58 3.46 3.06 4.48
CA LEU A 58 4.72 2.45 4.91
C LEU A 58 5.55 3.38 5.80
N PHE A 59 5.57 4.67 5.46
CA PHE A 59 6.32 5.68 6.19
C PHE A 59 5.47 6.41 7.24
N ALA A 60 4.29 5.89 7.61
CA ALA A 60 3.39 6.53 8.56
C ALA A 60 4.06 6.81 9.91
N ASP A 61 4.79 5.82 10.45
CA ASP A 61 5.52 5.93 11.71
C ASP A 61 6.68 6.95 11.65
N PHE A 62 7.13 7.33 10.45
CA PHE A 62 8.14 8.35 10.23
C PHE A 62 7.50 9.73 9.99
N LEU A 63 6.39 9.80 9.24
CA LEU A 63 5.71 11.06 8.94
C LEU A 63 4.97 11.64 10.16
N ALA A 64 4.33 10.78 10.96
CA ALA A 64 3.55 11.16 12.12
C ALA A 64 3.98 10.31 13.33
N ASN A 65 4.62 10.91 14.33
CA ASN A 65 5.01 10.17 15.54
C ASN A 65 5.23 11.13 16.71
N ASP A 66 4.98 10.65 17.92
CA ASP A 66 5.29 11.36 19.16
C ASP A 66 6.77 11.25 19.57
N LYS A 67 7.50 10.31 18.95
CA LYS A 67 8.91 10.06 19.20
C LYS A 67 9.78 10.88 18.24
N PRO A 68 10.79 11.62 18.73
CA PRO A 68 11.72 12.30 17.84
C PRO A 68 12.67 11.29 17.16
N TYR A 69 13.22 11.69 16.02
CA TYR A 69 14.28 10.94 15.33
C TYR A 69 15.55 10.91 16.18
N TYR A 70 15.88 12.06 16.79
CA TYR A 70 17.07 12.32 17.58
C TYR A 70 16.68 13.03 18.87
N LEU A 71 17.25 12.59 20.00
CA LEU A 71 17.06 13.20 21.32
C LEU A 71 18.40 13.24 22.07
N GLU A 72 18.84 14.42 22.47
CA GLU A 72 19.92 14.57 23.44
C GLU A 72 19.35 14.91 24.81
N TYR A 73 19.59 14.02 25.78
CA TYR A 73 19.09 14.17 27.14
C TYR A 73 20.22 13.91 28.14
N ARG A 74 20.54 14.92 28.97
CA ARG A 74 21.60 14.88 29.99
C ARG A 74 22.97 14.45 29.41
N GLY A 75 23.36 15.01 28.27
CA GLY A 75 24.62 14.70 27.58
C GLY A 75 24.70 13.29 26.98
N LYS A 76 23.57 12.57 26.86
CA LYS A 76 23.49 11.28 26.17
C LYS A 76 22.57 11.38 24.96
N THR A 77 23.06 10.88 23.83
CA THR A 77 22.31 10.81 22.58
C THR A 77 21.47 9.54 22.51
N TYR A 78 20.18 9.72 22.23
CA TYR A 78 19.20 8.65 22.02
C TYR A 78 18.56 8.79 20.63
N PHE A 79 18.23 7.64 20.04
CA PHE A 79 17.49 7.55 18.77
C PHE A 79 16.17 6.79 19.00
N PRO A 80 15.13 7.45 19.55
CA PRO A 80 13.92 6.77 20.05
C PRO A 80 13.16 5.99 18.97
N ILE A 81 13.03 6.53 17.76
CA ILE A 81 12.30 5.86 16.67
C ILE A 81 12.95 4.53 16.30
N PHE A 82 14.26 4.50 16.04
CA PHE A 82 14.96 3.26 15.67
C PHE A 82 14.97 2.24 16.81
N ARG A 83 15.15 2.71 18.05
CA ARG A 83 15.13 1.85 19.24
C ARG A 83 13.77 1.18 19.43
N SER A 84 12.68 1.84 19.04
CA SER A 84 11.33 1.26 19.10
C SER A 84 11.18 0.01 18.23
N TYR A 85 11.81 -0.03 17.04
CA TYR A 85 11.82 -1.21 16.18
C TYR A 85 12.65 -2.36 16.77
N ILE A 86 13.80 -2.05 17.35
CA ILE A 86 14.67 -3.06 17.98
C ILE A 86 13.97 -3.70 19.19
N VAL A 87 13.28 -2.88 20.00
CA VAL A 87 12.48 -3.36 21.13
C VAL A 87 11.29 -4.18 20.65
N ALA A 88 10.61 -3.75 19.57
CA ALA A 88 9.49 -4.50 18.98
C ALA A 88 9.95 -5.88 18.44
N ALA A 89 11.17 -5.96 17.91
CA ALA A 89 11.80 -7.23 17.51
C ALA A 89 12.23 -8.10 18.70
N ARG A 90 11.95 -7.68 19.96
CA ARG A 90 12.45 -8.25 21.21
C ARG A 90 13.99 -8.31 21.33
N LEU A 91 14.70 -7.52 20.54
CA LEU A 91 16.17 -7.47 20.52
C LEU A 91 16.75 -6.33 21.38
N GLY A 92 15.90 -5.59 22.11
CA GLY A 92 16.35 -4.51 22.97
C GLY A 92 15.32 -4.15 24.04
N GLN A 93 15.77 -3.43 25.06
CA GLN A 93 14.93 -2.90 26.13
C GLN A 93 15.04 -1.38 26.19
N TRP A 94 13.90 -0.69 26.38
CA TRP A 94 13.88 0.75 26.65
C TRP A 94 14.70 1.07 27.89
N GLN A 95 15.41 2.21 27.88
CA GLN A 95 16.04 2.69 29.09
C GLN A 95 14.93 3.05 30.10
N PRO A 96 15.08 2.71 31.38
CA PRO A 96 14.04 2.94 32.38
C PRO A 96 13.69 4.43 32.53
N GLU A 97 14.60 5.35 32.19
CA GLU A 97 14.39 6.80 32.28
C GLU A 97 13.50 7.37 31.16
N LEU A 98 13.38 6.66 30.03
CA LEU A 98 12.56 7.07 28.88
C LEU A 98 11.26 6.24 28.79
N LEU A 99 10.97 5.44 29.81
CA LEU A 99 9.78 4.61 29.87
C LEU A 99 8.59 5.44 30.37
N ASN A 100 7.49 5.45 29.62
CA ASN A 100 6.23 6.13 29.97
C ASN A 100 6.33 7.66 30.17
N VAL A 101 7.38 8.30 29.66
CA VAL A 101 7.51 9.76 29.68
C VAL A 101 7.08 10.38 28.35
N ASP A 102 6.39 11.51 28.41
CA ASP A 102 6.11 12.35 27.24
C ASP A 102 7.41 13.00 26.77
N LEU A 103 8.05 12.42 25.75
CA LEU A 103 9.34 12.91 25.21
C LEU A 103 9.27 14.38 24.76
N ARG A 104 8.08 14.84 24.39
CA ARG A 104 7.79 16.23 23.99
C ARG A 104 7.87 17.25 25.13
N LYS A 105 7.72 16.79 26.38
CA LYS A 105 7.74 17.64 27.58
C LYS A 105 9.10 17.59 28.30
N LEU A 106 10.05 16.80 27.80
CA LEU A 106 11.39 16.74 28.38
C LEU A 106 12.16 18.01 28.02
N GLU A 107 12.79 18.62 29.04
CA GLU A 107 13.85 19.61 28.84
C GLU A 107 15.05 18.88 28.19
N SER A 108 15.06 18.88 26.87
CA SER A 108 16.11 18.30 26.05
C SER A 108 16.90 19.42 25.38
N GLU A 109 18.23 19.26 25.34
CA GLU A 109 19.12 20.28 24.76
C GLU A 109 18.98 20.34 23.24
N SER A 110 18.66 19.22 22.59
CA SER A 110 18.41 19.14 21.15
C SER A 110 17.54 17.94 20.80
N ALA A 111 16.43 18.17 20.10
CA ALA A 111 15.54 17.12 19.62
C ALA A 111 15.04 17.43 18.21
N ILE A 112 15.07 16.43 17.32
CA ILE A 112 14.57 16.55 15.94
C ILE A 112 13.32 15.70 15.79
N TYR A 113 12.19 16.35 15.54
CA TYR A 113 10.88 15.72 15.43
C TYR A 113 10.47 15.42 13.99
N PRO A 114 9.55 14.46 13.78
CA PRO A 114 8.89 14.27 12.49
C PRO A 114 8.03 15.49 12.11
N PRO A 115 7.66 15.64 10.82
CA PRO A 115 6.84 16.75 10.35
C PRO A 115 5.54 16.93 11.15
N ILE A 116 4.94 15.82 11.58
CA ILE A 116 3.75 15.82 12.42
C ILE A 116 4.13 15.15 13.76
N PRO A 117 4.46 15.93 14.81
CA PRO A 117 4.94 15.42 16.09
C PRO A 117 3.80 14.91 17.00
N TYR A 118 2.83 14.20 16.41
CA TYR A 118 1.64 13.70 17.08
C TYR A 118 1.40 12.24 16.74
N ARG A 119 0.90 11.50 17.72
CA ARG A 119 0.50 10.10 17.56
C ARG A 119 -1.04 10.04 17.56
N PRO A 120 -1.68 9.18 16.76
CA PRO A 120 -3.13 9.03 16.77
C PRO A 120 -3.72 8.61 18.12
N SER A 121 -2.89 8.08 19.03
CA SER A 121 -3.31 7.68 20.38
C SER A 121 -3.04 8.75 21.45
N SER A 122 -2.33 9.84 21.14
CA SER A 122 -2.06 10.89 22.12
C SER A 122 -3.28 11.80 22.25
N ILE A 123 -3.88 11.80 23.43
CA ILE A 123 -5.07 12.58 23.77
C ILE A 123 -4.65 13.85 24.51
N ASN A 124 -5.10 15.01 24.03
CA ASN A 124 -4.91 16.28 24.73
C ASN A 124 -6.26 16.90 25.09
N LEU A 125 -6.70 16.71 26.33
CA LEU A 125 -7.99 17.19 26.81
C LEU A 125 -8.09 18.73 26.89
N LEU A 126 -6.96 19.43 26.77
CA LEU A 126 -6.91 20.90 26.79
C LEU A 126 -7.23 21.52 25.43
N GLU A 127 -7.14 20.74 24.34
CA GLU A 127 -7.24 21.21 22.96
C GLU A 127 -8.30 20.44 22.15
N PRO A 128 -9.56 20.30 22.64
CA PRO A 128 -10.61 19.59 21.91
C PRO A 128 -11.21 20.46 20.80
N LEU A 129 -11.50 19.85 19.65
CA LEU A 129 -12.18 20.48 18.50
C LEU A 129 -11.51 21.78 18.02
N GLU A 130 -10.18 21.84 18.06
CA GLU A 130 -9.45 22.97 17.51
C GLU A 130 -9.56 23.00 15.99
N PRO A 131 -9.74 24.19 15.39
CA PRO A 131 -9.73 24.35 13.94
C PRO A 131 -8.33 24.09 13.36
N PRO A 132 -8.21 23.91 12.03
CA PRO A 132 -6.93 23.81 11.34
C PRO A 132 -5.98 24.95 11.71
N SER A 133 -4.77 24.61 12.19
CA SER A 133 -3.74 25.53 12.63
C SER A 133 -2.35 25.07 12.22
N SER A 134 -1.33 25.92 12.38
CA SER A 134 0.07 25.54 12.14
C SER A 134 0.55 24.42 13.06
N LYS A 135 -0.06 24.33 14.25
CA LYS A 135 0.19 23.27 15.23
C LYS A 135 -0.52 21.96 14.86
N HIS A 136 -1.78 22.06 14.42
CA HIS A 136 -2.63 20.93 14.02
C HIS A 136 -3.17 21.18 12.61
N TRP A 137 -2.50 20.66 11.58
CA TRP A 137 -2.78 21.03 10.18
C TRP A 137 -4.24 20.83 9.76
N PHE A 138 -4.88 19.78 10.28
CA PHE A 138 -6.30 19.49 10.04
C PHE A 138 -7.17 19.62 11.31
N GLY A 139 -6.64 20.26 12.35
CA GLY A 139 -7.33 20.42 13.63
C GLY A 139 -7.32 19.17 14.50
N THR A 140 -8.13 19.21 15.56
CA THR A 140 -8.25 18.12 16.54
C THR A 140 -9.67 17.57 16.62
N ASP A 141 -9.79 16.33 17.10
CA ASP A 141 -11.09 15.70 17.32
C ASP A 141 -11.70 16.04 18.70
N LYS A 142 -12.83 15.40 19.04
CA LYS A 142 -13.52 15.59 20.33
C LYS A 142 -12.67 15.24 21.56
N LEU A 143 -11.63 14.42 21.38
CA LEU A 143 -10.71 14.01 22.43
C LEU A 143 -9.37 14.79 22.35
N GLY A 144 -9.28 15.80 21.49
CA GLY A 144 -8.05 16.57 21.27
C GLY A 144 -6.93 15.76 20.64
N ARG A 145 -7.25 14.75 19.80
CA ARG A 145 -6.29 14.00 19.00
C ARG A 145 -6.08 14.70 17.66
N ASP A 146 -4.85 14.68 17.16
CA ASP A 146 -4.50 15.27 15.87
C ASP A 146 -5.11 14.47 14.70
N VAL A 147 -5.90 15.14 13.86
CA VAL A 147 -6.64 14.51 12.76
C VAL A 147 -5.70 14.07 11.63
N MET A 148 -4.66 14.86 11.32
CA MET A 148 -3.69 14.56 10.27
C MET A 148 -2.89 13.30 10.60
N ALA A 149 -2.40 13.19 11.83
CA ALA A 149 -1.73 12.01 12.35
C ALA A 149 -2.65 10.78 12.31
N GLY A 150 -3.93 10.97 12.64
CA GLY A 150 -4.99 9.96 12.50
C GLY A 150 -5.15 9.45 11.08
N MET A 151 -5.22 10.34 10.10
CA MET A 151 -5.37 9.98 8.68
C MET A 151 -4.14 9.24 8.14
N ILE A 152 -2.93 9.69 8.48
CA ILE A 152 -1.68 9.05 8.03
C ILE A 152 -1.59 7.62 8.55
N HIS A 153 -1.86 7.38 9.84
CA HIS A 153 -1.84 6.01 10.40
C HIS A 153 -3.05 5.18 9.96
N GLY A 154 -4.20 5.81 9.80
CA GLY A 154 -5.41 5.17 9.29
C GLY A 154 -5.19 4.59 7.89
N SER A 155 -4.44 5.30 7.04
CA SER A 155 -4.12 4.82 5.68
C SER A 155 -3.41 3.46 5.68
N ARG A 156 -2.48 3.22 6.61
CA ARG A 156 -1.80 1.93 6.77
C ARG A 156 -2.75 0.81 7.14
N ILE A 157 -3.67 1.07 8.06
CA ILE A 157 -4.67 0.08 8.49
C ILE A 157 -5.62 -0.26 7.33
N SER A 158 -6.17 0.77 6.68
CA SER A 158 -7.08 0.59 5.54
C SER A 158 -6.44 -0.17 4.38
N LEU A 159 -5.19 0.16 4.04
CA LEU A 159 -4.46 -0.51 2.96
C LEU A 159 -4.16 -1.97 3.29
N SER A 160 -3.81 -2.27 4.56
CA SER A 160 -3.54 -3.63 5.01
C SER A 160 -4.79 -4.51 4.96
N ILE A 161 -5.94 -3.99 5.43
CA ILE A 161 -7.23 -4.71 5.38
C ILE A 161 -7.63 -4.97 3.93
N GLY A 162 -7.53 -3.97 3.05
CA GLY A 162 -7.82 -4.13 1.63
C GLY A 162 -6.94 -5.19 0.97
N PHE A 163 -5.63 -5.16 1.23
CA PHE A 163 -4.69 -6.12 0.68
C PHE A 163 -4.99 -7.56 1.14
N VAL A 164 -5.22 -7.75 2.45
CA VAL A 164 -5.54 -9.07 3.01
C VAL A 164 -6.89 -9.59 2.49
N ALA A 165 -7.92 -8.75 2.44
CA ALA A 165 -9.24 -9.12 1.93
C ALA A 165 -9.20 -9.54 0.47
N VAL A 166 -8.50 -8.79 -0.38
CA VAL A 166 -8.30 -9.14 -1.80
C VAL A 166 -7.51 -10.44 -1.91
N GLY A 167 -6.45 -10.62 -1.11
CA GLY A 167 -5.66 -11.85 -1.12
C GLY A 167 -6.51 -13.09 -0.80
N ILE A 168 -7.36 -13.02 0.23
CA ILE A 168 -8.27 -14.10 0.60
C ILE A 168 -9.31 -14.33 -0.51
N SER A 169 -9.90 -13.27 -1.05
CA SER A 169 -10.88 -13.35 -2.13
C SER A 169 -10.31 -14.01 -3.38
N VAL A 170 -9.10 -13.61 -3.80
CA VAL A 170 -8.40 -14.22 -4.94
C VAL A 170 -8.08 -15.68 -4.65
N ALA A 171 -7.58 -16.03 -3.45
CA ALA A 171 -7.28 -17.41 -3.11
C ALA A 171 -8.52 -18.31 -3.20
N ILE A 172 -9.63 -17.90 -2.59
CA ILE A 172 -10.90 -18.64 -2.63
C ILE A 172 -11.44 -18.69 -4.06
N GLY A 173 -11.45 -17.56 -4.77
CA GLY A 173 -11.96 -17.45 -6.13
C GLY A 173 -11.17 -18.31 -7.13
N VAL A 174 -9.84 -18.36 -7.01
CA VAL A 174 -8.99 -19.21 -7.83
C VAL A 174 -9.25 -20.68 -7.55
N ILE A 175 -9.39 -21.09 -6.29
CA ILE A 175 -9.70 -22.49 -5.93
C ILE A 175 -11.07 -22.90 -6.48
N LEU A 176 -12.11 -22.12 -6.21
CA LEU A 176 -13.46 -22.43 -6.69
C LEU A 176 -13.56 -22.37 -8.22
N GLY A 177 -12.92 -21.39 -8.85
CA GLY A 177 -12.86 -21.25 -10.30
C GLY A 177 -12.10 -22.39 -10.96
N ALA A 178 -10.99 -22.84 -10.37
CA ALA A 178 -10.25 -24.00 -10.86
C ALA A 178 -11.06 -25.29 -10.73
N VAL A 179 -11.79 -25.49 -9.63
CA VAL A 179 -12.68 -26.65 -9.42
C VAL A 179 -13.82 -26.64 -10.44
N ALA A 180 -14.48 -25.49 -10.63
CA ALA A 180 -15.54 -25.34 -11.63
C ALA A 180 -15.02 -25.61 -13.06
N GLY A 181 -13.86 -25.05 -13.40
CA GLY A 181 -13.24 -25.23 -14.72
C GLY A 181 -12.70 -26.64 -14.98
N TYR A 182 -12.24 -27.36 -13.94
CA TYR A 182 -11.68 -28.71 -14.08
C TYR A 182 -12.78 -29.77 -14.27
N PHE A 183 -13.82 -29.75 -13.43
CA PHE A 183 -14.90 -30.75 -13.50
C PHE A 183 -15.98 -30.39 -14.52
N GLY A 184 -16.19 -29.09 -14.78
CA GLY A 184 -17.19 -28.60 -15.72
C GLY A 184 -18.62 -29.02 -15.40
N ALA A 185 -19.51 -28.81 -16.37
CA ALA A 185 -20.91 -29.24 -16.35
C ALA A 185 -21.68 -28.82 -15.07
N TRP A 186 -22.01 -29.77 -14.20
CA TRP A 186 -22.85 -29.52 -13.02
C TRP A 186 -22.13 -28.76 -11.91
N VAL A 187 -20.80 -28.93 -11.77
CA VAL A 187 -20.02 -28.23 -10.75
C VAL A 187 -19.96 -26.73 -11.06
N ASP A 188 -19.71 -26.39 -12.33
CA ASP A 188 -19.75 -25.01 -12.82
C ASP A 188 -21.14 -24.37 -12.65
N LEU A 189 -22.21 -25.12 -12.97
CA LEU A 189 -23.58 -24.68 -12.74
C LEU A 189 -23.86 -24.39 -11.26
N ILE A 190 -23.45 -25.26 -10.33
CA ILE A 190 -23.68 -25.01 -8.90
C ILE A 190 -22.89 -23.78 -8.43
N VAL A 191 -21.61 -23.68 -8.77
CA VAL A 191 -20.74 -22.57 -8.35
C VAL A 191 -21.29 -21.25 -8.89
N SER A 192 -21.59 -21.17 -10.18
CA SER A 192 -22.16 -19.96 -10.80
C SER A 192 -23.49 -19.55 -10.16
N ARG A 193 -24.40 -20.49 -9.84
CA ARG A 193 -25.67 -20.17 -9.16
C ARG A 193 -25.47 -19.61 -7.76
N VAL A 194 -24.52 -20.14 -6.99
CA VAL A 194 -24.20 -19.57 -5.67
C VAL A 194 -23.73 -18.13 -5.80
N PHE A 195 -22.87 -17.82 -6.78
CA PHE A 195 -22.43 -16.44 -7.04
C PHE A 195 -23.56 -15.53 -7.50
N GLU A 196 -24.46 -15.99 -8.39
CA GLU A 196 -25.64 -15.22 -8.79
C GLU A 196 -26.54 -14.89 -7.60
N VAL A 197 -26.80 -15.86 -6.72
CA VAL A 197 -27.60 -15.64 -5.50
C VAL A 197 -26.90 -14.65 -4.57
N MET A 198 -25.59 -14.79 -4.35
CA MET A 198 -24.83 -13.84 -3.52
C MET A 198 -24.86 -12.41 -4.11
N LEU A 199 -24.69 -12.26 -5.42
CA LEU A 199 -24.74 -10.96 -6.11
C LEU A 199 -26.16 -10.39 -6.21
N SER A 200 -27.20 -11.22 -6.07
CA SER A 200 -28.59 -10.77 -6.05
C SER A 200 -28.97 -10.03 -4.76
N ILE A 201 -28.23 -10.27 -3.66
CA ILE A 201 -28.44 -9.58 -2.38
C ILE A 201 -27.76 -8.20 -2.46
N PRO A 202 -28.49 -7.09 -2.30
CA PRO A 202 -27.86 -5.78 -2.37
C PRO A 202 -26.92 -5.58 -1.19
N THR A 203 -25.65 -5.32 -1.49
CA THR A 203 -24.56 -5.21 -0.50
C THR A 203 -24.84 -4.17 0.58
N PHE A 204 -25.54 -3.09 0.26
CA PHE A 204 -25.94 -2.07 1.22
C PHE A 204 -26.79 -2.62 2.37
N PHE A 205 -27.72 -3.56 2.11
CA PHE A 205 -28.53 -4.18 3.16
C PHE A 205 -27.65 -5.00 4.11
N LEU A 206 -26.70 -5.76 3.59
CA LEU A 206 -25.78 -6.55 4.41
C LEU A 206 -24.92 -5.62 5.30
N LEU A 207 -24.38 -4.55 4.71
CA LEU A 207 -23.54 -3.59 5.43
C LEU A 207 -24.29 -2.90 6.59
N ILE A 208 -25.54 -2.49 6.40
CA ILE A 208 -26.33 -1.84 7.48
C ILE A 208 -26.69 -2.82 8.60
N THR A 209 -27.01 -4.07 8.27
CA THR A 209 -27.33 -5.08 9.29
C THR A 209 -26.13 -5.41 10.15
N ILE A 210 -24.93 -5.50 9.55
CA ILE A 210 -23.68 -5.73 10.28
C ILE A 210 -23.32 -4.49 11.12
N ALA A 211 -23.51 -3.28 10.60
CA ALA A 211 -23.21 -2.04 11.34
C ALA A 211 -24.15 -1.79 12.53
N ALA A 212 -25.37 -2.34 12.49
CA ALA A 212 -26.35 -2.25 13.56
C ALA A 212 -26.17 -3.31 14.65
N LEU A 213 -25.34 -4.33 14.41
CA LEU A 213 -24.99 -5.38 15.36
C LEU A 213 -23.87 -4.90 16.31
#